data_AF-A0A8X6I764-F1
#
_entry.id   AF-A0A8X6I764-F1
#
_cell.length_a   1.000
_cell.length_b   1.000
_cell.length_c   1.000
_cell.angle_alpha   90.00
_cell.angle_beta   90.00
_cell.angle_gamma   90.00
#
_symmetry.space_group_name_H-M   'P 1'
#
loop_
_entity.id
_entity.type
_entity.pdbx_description
1 polymer ?
#
loop_
_entity_poly.entity_id
_entity_poly.type
_entity_poly.pdbx_seq_one_letter_code
_entity_poly.pdbx_strand_id
1 'polypeptide(L)'
;MANGSNDKNRGYIIQWKIENASFLWQRQYEPLASPDFTVDSIRYSIWNLELYPRGIEKSNDIGCKLRYTYTKEIQFAPSYHIISYEISILAVDGSILITKSESSKQFSGIGCVAEILHL
;
A
#
# COMPACT_ATOMS: atom_id res chain seq x y z
N MET A 1 1.66 25.16 -31.66
CA MET A 1 2.70 24.69 -30.72
C MET A 1 2.00 24.32 -29.42
N ALA A 2 1.88 23.03 -29.12
CA ALA A 2 1.15 22.54 -27.95
C ALA A 2 2.02 22.76 -26.70
N ASN A 3 1.45 23.44 -25.71
CA ASN A 3 2.07 23.70 -24.42
C ASN A 3 2.18 22.35 -23.68
N GLY A 4 3.41 21.87 -23.47
CA GLY A 4 3.69 20.62 -22.77
C GLY A 4 3.14 20.68 -21.35
N SER A 5 2.02 19.99 -21.12
CA SER A 5 1.39 19.87 -19.81
C SER A 5 2.38 19.29 -18.81
N ASN A 6 2.50 19.99 -17.69
CA ASN A 6 3.34 19.72 -16.54
C ASN A 6 2.93 18.39 -15.85
N ASP A 7 3.26 17.25 -16.46
CA ASP A 7 2.79 15.92 -16.02
C ASP A 7 3.70 15.27 -14.96
N LYS A 8 4.44 16.08 -14.19
CA LYS A 8 5.43 15.60 -13.21
C LYS A 8 4.88 15.31 -11.81
N ASN A 9 3.56 15.37 -11.59
CA ASN A 9 2.99 15.22 -10.25
C ASN A 9 1.66 14.45 -10.20
N ARG A 10 1.52 13.39 -11.00
CA ARG A 10 0.37 12.48 -10.92
C ARG A 10 0.58 11.44 -9.83
N GLY A 11 0.18 11.78 -8.60
CA GLY A 11 -0.03 10.81 -7.53
C GLY A 11 -1.38 10.12 -7.68
N TYR A 12 -1.50 8.91 -7.14
CA TYR A 12 -2.75 8.17 -7.08
C TYR A 12 -3.18 8.05 -5.63
N ILE A 13 -4.46 8.32 -5.36
CA ILE A 13 -5.03 8.18 -4.02
C ILE A 13 -5.94 6.96 -4.05
N ILE A 14 -5.61 5.99 -3.20
CA ILE A 14 -6.42 4.79 -2.98
C ILE A 14 -6.94 4.86 -1.55
N GLN A 15 -8.25 4.83 -1.39
CA GLN A 15 -8.90 4.79 -0.08
C GLN A 15 -9.56 3.43 0.10
N TRP A 16 -9.16 2.73 1.17
CA TRP A 16 -9.72 1.45 1.55
C TRP A 16 -10.51 1.60 2.85
N LYS A 17 -11.84 1.51 2.75
CA LYS A 17 -12.75 1.54 3.91
C LYS A 17 -13.05 0.12 4.37
N ILE A 18 -12.84 -0.14 5.66
CA ILE A 18 -13.18 -1.41 6.31
C ILE A 18 -14.44 -1.18 7.14
N GLU A 19 -15.49 -1.93 6.82
CA GLU A 19 -16.74 -1.90 7.59
C GLU A 19 -16.71 -2.99 8.66
N ASN A 20 -17.37 -2.76 9.80
CA ASN A 20 -17.45 -3.72 10.90
C ASN A 20 -16.06 -4.13 11.44
N ALA A 21 -15.11 -3.19 11.53
CA ALA A 21 -13.73 -3.46 11.94
C ALA A 21 -13.60 -4.14 13.33
N SER A 22 -14.57 -3.95 14.22
CA SER A 22 -14.65 -4.64 15.51
C SER A 22 -14.87 -6.16 15.42
N PHE A 23 -15.30 -6.66 14.25
CA PHE A 23 -15.58 -8.08 14.01
C PHE A 23 -14.43 -8.81 13.29
N LEU A 24 -13.30 -8.14 13.07
CA LEU A 24 -12.13 -8.75 12.46
C LEU A 24 -11.58 -9.90 13.32
N TRP A 25 -11.58 -11.11 12.74
CA TRP A 25 -11.20 -12.36 13.41
C TRP A 25 -9.76 -12.78 13.14
N GLN A 26 -9.02 -12.01 12.34
CA GLN A 26 -7.63 -12.29 11.97
C GLN A 26 -6.78 -12.52 13.23
N ARG A 27 -5.91 -13.53 13.18
CA ARG A 27 -4.94 -13.83 14.23
C ARG A 27 -3.73 -12.88 14.14
N GLN A 28 -2.83 -12.96 15.12
CA GLN A 28 -1.52 -12.31 15.00
C GLN A 28 -0.81 -12.82 13.74
N TYR A 29 -0.14 -11.92 13.02
CA TYR A 29 0.51 -12.17 11.72
C TYR A 29 -0.44 -12.50 10.56
N GLU A 30 -1.76 -12.49 10.75
CA GLU A 30 -2.73 -12.72 9.69
C GLU A 30 -3.27 -11.37 9.17
N PRO A 31 -3.05 -11.04 7.88
CA PRO A 31 -3.57 -9.80 7.32
C PRO A 31 -5.02 -9.95 6.87
N LEU A 32 -5.77 -8.85 6.96
CA LEU A 32 -6.84 -8.53 6.04
C LEU A 32 -6.22 -7.78 4.86
N ALA A 33 -6.45 -8.25 3.63
CA ALA A 33 -5.97 -7.58 2.42
C ALA A 33 -7.07 -6.71 1.79
N SER A 34 -6.69 -5.55 1.27
CA SER A 34 -7.55 -4.76 0.39
C SER A 34 -7.77 -5.47 -0.94
N PRO A 35 -8.77 -5.05 -1.74
CA PRO A 35 -8.78 -5.35 -3.16
C PRO A 35 -7.46 -4.96 -3.82
N ASP A 36 -7.05 -5.75 -4.81
CA ASP A 36 -5.88 -5.46 -5.62
C ASP A 36 -6.13 -4.23 -6.50
N PHE A 37 -5.11 -3.39 -6.65
CA PHE A 37 -5.13 -2.23 -7.52
C PHE A 37 -3.87 -2.15 -8.39
N THR A 38 -4.01 -1.52 -9.55
CA THR A 38 -2.93 -1.25 -10.49
C THR A 38 -2.78 0.24 -10.70
N VAL A 39 -1.57 0.69 -11.00
CA VAL A 39 -1.28 2.09 -11.26
C VAL A 39 -0.63 2.20 -12.64
N ASP A 40 -1.23 2.96 -13.55
CA ASP A 40 -0.81 2.99 -14.96
C ASP A 40 0.64 3.46 -15.16
N SER A 41 1.12 4.34 -14.28
CA SER A 41 2.52 4.80 -14.29
C SER A 41 3.51 3.76 -13.80
N ILE A 42 3.04 2.69 -13.15
CA ILE A 42 3.86 1.60 -12.59
C ILE A 42 3.37 0.28 -13.20
N ARG A 43 3.61 0.10 -14.50
CA ARG A 43 3.14 -1.08 -15.24
C ARG A 43 3.70 -2.38 -14.69
N TYR A 44 3.01 -3.47 -15.01
CA TYR A 44 3.39 -4.85 -14.66
C TYR A 44 3.39 -5.16 -13.17
N SER A 45 2.77 -4.29 -12.36
CA SER A 45 2.67 -4.44 -10.91
C SER A 45 1.22 -4.49 -10.44
N ILE A 46 0.98 -5.26 -9.39
CA ILE A 46 -0.27 -5.34 -8.64
C ILE A 46 0.06 -4.99 -7.20
N TRP A 47 -0.78 -4.15 -6.60
CA TRP A 47 -0.59 -3.65 -5.26
C TRP A 47 -1.83 -3.92 -4.42
N ASN A 48 -1.64 -4.10 -3.12
CA ASN A 48 -2.73 -4.02 -2.16
C ASN A 48 -2.22 -3.54 -0.80
N LEU A 49 -3.14 -3.10 0.05
CA LEU A 49 -2.86 -2.80 1.44
C LEU A 49 -3.16 -4.03 2.29
N GLU A 50 -2.24 -4.37 3.20
CA GLU A 50 -2.44 -5.41 4.19
C GLU A 50 -2.54 -4.79 5.57
N LEU A 51 -3.71 -4.92 6.19
CA LEU A 51 -3.94 -4.56 7.59
C LEU A 51 -3.77 -5.80 8.46
N TYR A 52 -3.01 -5.70 9.53
CA TYR A 52 -2.79 -6.74 10.52
C TYR A 52 -3.40 -6.27 11.85
N PRO A 53 -4.67 -6.58 12.13
CA PRO A 53 -5.41 -6.04 13.27
C PRO A 53 -4.85 -6.46 14.63
N ARG A 54 -4.02 -7.52 14.66
CA ARG A 54 -3.38 -8.04 15.88
C ARG A 54 -1.86 -8.01 15.77
N GLY A 55 -1.34 -7.15 14.90
CA GLY A 55 0.08 -6.96 14.71
C GLY A 55 0.79 -8.05 13.93
N ILE A 56 2.03 -7.74 13.64
CA ILE A 56 2.98 -8.50 12.80
C ILE A 56 4.31 -8.74 13.51
N GLU A 57 4.40 -8.28 14.74
CA GLU A 57 5.50 -8.52 15.65
C GLU A 57 4.93 -9.02 16.97
N LYS A 58 5.79 -9.25 17.96
CA LYS A 58 5.36 -9.63 19.31
C LYS A 58 4.60 -8.50 20.01
N SER A 59 4.67 -7.26 19.52
CA SER A 59 3.79 -6.18 19.97
C SER A 59 2.38 -6.39 19.41
N ASN A 60 1.37 -6.01 20.19
CA ASN A 60 -0.04 -6.10 19.79
C ASN A 60 -0.50 -4.89 18.97
N ASP A 61 0.44 -4.12 18.42
CA ASP A 61 0.16 -2.90 17.67
C ASP A 61 -0.50 -3.26 16.34
N ILE A 62 -1.48 -2.48 15.89
CA ILE A 62 -2.07 -2.72 14.56
C ILE A 62 -1.02 -2.37 13.51
N GLY A 63 -0.78 -3.29 12.58
CA GLY A 63 0.17 -3.10 11.49
C GLY A 63 -0.52 -2.79 10.16
N CYS A 64 0.04 -1.90 9.35
CA CYS A 64 -0.37 -1.69 7.96
C CYS A 64 0.84 -1.78 7.02
N LYS A 65 0.71 -2.48 5.89
CA LYS A 65 1.76 -2.62 4.86
C LYS A 65 1.19 -2.35 3.47
N LEU A 66 2.03 -1.79 2.61
CA LEU A 66 1.80 -1.80 1.16
C LEU A 66 2.53 -3.00 0.57
N ARG A 67 1.77 -3.93 -0.03
CA ARG A 67 2.31 -5.14 -0.67
C ARG A 67 2.39 -4.96 -2.17
N TYR A 68 3.45 -5.51 -2.73
CA TYR A 68 3.76 -5.53 -4.15
C TYR A 68 3.83 -6.97 -4.69
N THR A 69 3.20 -7.21 -5.84
CA THR A 69 3.38 -8.41 -6.65
C THR A 69 3.48 -8.07 -8.13
N TYR A 70 4.06 -8.98 -8.92
CA TYR A 70 4.07 -8.83 -10.38
C TYR A 70 2.73 -9.27 -10.98
N THR A 71 2.35 -8.64 -12.10
CA THR A 71 1.32 -9.17 -12.98
C THR A 71 1.76 -10.49 -13.65
N LYS A 72 0.83 -11.14 -14.37
CA LYS A 72 1.13 -12.36 -15.15
C LYS A 72 2.12 -12.12 -16.31
N GLU A 73 2.39 -10.87 -16.68
CA GLU A 73 3.32 -10.46 -17.76
C GLU A 73 4.73 -10.16 -17.23
N ILE A 74 5.16 -10.90 -16.20
CA ILE A 74 6.43 -10.69 -15.49
C ILE A 74 7.65 -10.71 -16.42
N GLN A 75 7.60 -11.39 -17.56
CA GLN A 75 8.72 -11.44 -18.50
C GLN A 75 9.08 -10.08 -19.11
N PHE A 76 8.17 -9.10 -19.05
CA PHE A 76 8.39 -7.73 -19.52
C PHE A 76 8.55 -6.74 -18.36
N ALA A 77 8.42 -7.21 -17.12
CA ALA A 77 8.50 -6.35 -15.95
C ALA A 77 9.96 -5.94 -15.68
N PRO A 78 10.19 -4.72 -15.18
CA PRO A 78 11.52 -4.34 -14.69
C PRO A 78 11.89 -5.21 -13.49
N SER A 79 13.19 -5.30 -13.18
CA SER A 79 13.67 -6.06 -12.02
C SER A 79 13.21 -5.48 -10.68
N TYR A 80 12.86 -4.19 -10.65
CA TYR A 80 12.31 -3.48 -9.50
C TYR A 80 11.54 -2.22 -9.92
N HIS A 81 10.71 -1.72 -9.00
CA HIS A 81 10.12 -0.38 -9.08
C HIS A 81 10.61 0.47 -7.90
N ILE A 82 10.86 1.76 -8.15
CA ILE A 82 11.09 2.75 -7.09
C ILE A 82 9.88 3.65 -7.04
N ILE A 83 9.22 3.71 -5.88
CA ILE A 83 8.04 4.54 -5.68
C ILE A 83 8.18 5.38 -4.42
N SER A 84 7.64 6.60 -4.45
CA SER A 84 7.27 7.34 -3.27
C SER A 84 5.82 7.01 -2.91
N TYR A 85 5.52 6.93 -1.62
CA TYR A 85 4.16 6.68 -1.16
C TYR A 85 3.90 7.30 0.21
N GLU A 86 2.62 7.47 0.52
CA GLU A 86 2.14 7.85 1.84
C GLU A 86 1.01 6.88 2.23
N ILE A 87 1.05 6.36 3.45
CA ILE A 87 -0.05 5.59 4.04
C ILE A 87 -0.55 6.35 5.25
N SER A 88 -1.86 6.61 5.26
CA SER A 88 -2.56 7.35 6.31
C SER A 88 -3.75 6.53 6.82
N ILE A 89 -3.94 6.52 8.14
CA ILE A 89 -5.15 5.96 8.77
C ILE A 89 -6.07 7.11 9.11
N LEU A 90 -7.31 7.00 8.63
CA LEU A 90 -8.32 8.04 8.78
C LEU A 90 -9.30 7.66 9.90
N ALA A 91 -9.67 8.64 10.71
CA ALA A 91 -10.80 8.53 11.61
C ALA A 91 -12.11 8.49 10.82
N VAL A 92 -13.22 8.21 11.52
CA VAL A 92 -14.57 8.13 10.92
C VAL A 92 -14.99 9.45 10.25
N ASP A 93 -14.53 10.58 10.77
CA ASP A 93 -14.80 11.92 10.22
C ASP A 93 -13.86 12.30 9.05
N GLY A 94 -12.94 11.41 8.67
CA GLY A 94 -11.96 11.62 7.61
C GLY A 94 -10.69 12.36 8.06
N SER A 95 -10.57 12.74 9.34
CA SER A 95 -9.32 13.32 9.86
C SER A 95 -8.21 12.27 9.88
N ILE A 96 -6.97 12.72 9.68
CA ILE A 96 -5.79 11.85 9.71
C ILE A 96 -5.43 11.58 11.18
N LEU A 97 -5.43 10.31 11.58
CA LEU A 97 -4.96 9.88 12.90
C LEU A 97 -3.44 9.72 12.91
N ILE A 98 -2.91 9.11 11.85
CA ILE A 98 -1.49 8.79 11.73
C ILE A 98 -1.13 8.65 10.25
N THR A 99 0.09 9.03 9.92
CA THR A 99 0.64 8.99 8.56
C THR A 99 2.10 8.54 8.61
N LYS A 100 2.50 7.75 7.62
CA LYS A 100 3.90 7.49 7.29
C LYS A 100 4.11 7.67 5.80
N SER A 101 5.15 8.39 5.45
CA SER A 101 5.56 8.61 4.07
C SER A 101 6.94 8.03 3.82
N GLU A 102 7.16 7.62 2.59
CA GLU A 102 8.45 7.20 2.07
C GLU A 102 8.68 7.90 0.75
N SER A 103 9.83 8.56 0.65
CA SER A 103 10.19 9.37 -0.51
C SER A 103 10.80 8.54 -1.63
N SER A 104 11.36 7.36 -1.31
CA SER A 104 11.94 6.45 -2.29
C SER A 104 12.08 5.04 -1.73
N LYS A 105 11.14 4.15 -2.07
CA LYS A 105 11.21 2.72 -1.74
C LYS A 105 11.38 1.88 -2.99
N GLN A 106 12.40 1.03 -2.98
CA GLN A 106 12.55 -0.03 -3.99
C GLN A 106 11.69 -1.24 -3.62
N PHE A 107 10.89 -1.71 -4.57
CA PHE A 107 10.15 -2.97 -4.52
C PHE A 107 10.70 -3.90 -5.59
N SER A 108 11.15 -5.08 -5.18
CA SER A 108 11.72 -6.10 -6.05
C SER A 108 11.31 -7.48 -5.59
N GLY A 109 10.98 -8.36 -6.54
CA GLY A 109 10.53 -9.73 -6.24
C GLY A 109 9.05 -9.82 -5.87
N ILE A 110 8.52 -11.04 -5.82
CA ILE A 110 7.12 -11.31 -5.49
C ILE A 110 6.94 -11.19 -3.97
N GLY A 111 5.93 -10.44 -3.52
CA GLY A 111 5.61 -10.30 -2.09
C GLY A 111 6.51 -9.32 -1.35
N CYS A 112 7.17 -8.41 -2.07
CA CYS A 112 7.91 -7.32 -1.45
C CYS A 112 6.93 -6.42 -0.68
N VAL A 113 7.29 -6.01 0.53
CA VAL A 113 6.44 -5.21 1.41
C VAL A 113 7.15 -3.92 1.82
N ALA A 114 6.39 -2.84 1.83
CA ALA A 114 6.78 -1.59 2.43
C ALA A 114 6.48 -1.59 3.92
N GLU A 115 7.27 -0.81 4.65
CA GLU A 115 7.38 -0.87 6.10
C GLU A 115 6.16 -0.31 6.83
N ILE A 116 6.12 -0.64 8.11
CA ILE A 116 4.95 -0.78 8.97
C ILE A 116 4.52 0.57 9.54
N LEU A 117 3.21 0.80 9.57
CA LEU A 117 2.59 1.75 10.49
C LEU A 117 2.18 0.96 11.75
N HIS A 118 2.79 1.26 12.90
CA HIS A 118 2.38 0.71 14.20
C HIS A 118 1.41 1.69 14.85
N LEU A 119 0.24 1.19 15.24
CA LEU A 119 -0.79 1.89 16.01
C LEU A 119 -0.84 1.38 17.45
#